data_AF-A0A5P9PWS4-F1
#
_entry.id   AF-A0A5P9PWS4-F1
#
_cell.length_a   1.000
_cell.length_b   1.000
_cell.length_c   1.000
_cell.angle_alpha   90.00
_cell.angle_beta   90.00
_cell.angle_gamma   90.00
#
_symmetry.space_group_name_H-M   'P 1'
#
loop_
_entity.id
_entity.type
_entity.pdbx_description
1 polymer ?
#
loop_
_entity_poly.entity_id
_entity_poly.type
_entity_poly.pdbx_seq_one_letter_code
_entity_poly.pdbx_strand_id
1 'polypeptide(L)' 'MPEFDPSSRTLLVDGETFEVHHDPDQPGVHQLTWTTGPNAGYGFSIARSDHAEIGDAELIAQAREFLAGIDPATGFLSE' A
#
# COMPACT_ATOMS: atom_id res chain seq x y z
N MET A 1 -19.99 -16.01 9.55
CA MET A 1 -20.17 -14.78 8.75
C MET A 1 -18.78 -14.41 8.27
N PRO A 2 -18.51 -14.12 7.00
CA PRO A 2 -17.20 -13.61 6.64
C PRO A 2 -17.11 -12.19 7.19
N GLU A 3 -16.17 -11.99 8.10
CA GLU A 3 -15.79 -10.71 8.67
C GLU A 3 -15.19 -9.91 7.52
N PHE A 4 -15.86 -8.85 7.05
CA PHE A 4 -15.16 -7.85 6.27
C PHE A 4 -14.28 -7.12 7.27
N ASP A 5 -12.97 -7.35 7.21
CA ASP A 5 -11.99 -6.68 8.06
C ASP A 5 -12.20 -5.15 7.96
N PRO A 6 -12.72 -4.48 9.00
CA PRO A 6 -13.09 -3.07 8.93
C PRO A 6 -11.87 -2.12 8.88
N SER A 7 -10.65 -2.66 8.80
CA SER A 7 -9.39 -1.94 8.80
C SER A 7 -8.77 -1.77 7.41
N SER A 8 -9.51 -2.12 6.35
CA SER A 8 -9.17 -1.71 4.98
C SER A 8 -9.59 -0.26 4.73
N ARG A 9 -8.66 0.57 4.25
CA ARG A 9 -8.89 1.99 3.94
C ARG A 9 -8.26 2.35 2.61
N THR A 10 -8.82 3.35 1.93
CA THR A 10 -8.31 3.81 0.64
C THR A 10 -7.37 5.01 0.81
N LEU A 11 -6.23 4.99 0.15
CA LEU A 11 -5.19 6.01 0.14
C LEU A 11 -4.99 6.52 -1.28
N LEU A 12 -5.14 7.84 -1.49
CA LEU A 12 -4.88 8.49 -2.77
C LEU A 12 -3.44 9.04 -2.78
N VAL A 13 -2.63 8.56 -3.71
CA VAL A 13 -1.23 8.94 -3.87
C VAL A 13 -1.02 9.37 -5.31
N ASP A 14 -0.72 10.65 -5.52
CA ASP A 14 -0.42 11.22 -6.85
C ASP A 14 -1.49 11.03 -7.94
N GLY A 15 -2.76 10.86 -7.53
CA GLY A 15 -3.89 10.57 -8.44
C GLY A 15 -4.18 9.08 -8.60
N GLU A 16 -3.42 8.24 -7.91
CA GLU A 16 -3.58 6.80 -7.90
C GLU A 16 -4.13 6.31 -6.58
N THR A 17 -4.88 5.22 -6.61
CA THR A 17 -5.62 4.71 -5.46
C THR A 17 -5.00 3.41 -4.98
N PHE A 18 -4.68 3.38 -3.69
CA PHE A 18 -4.15 2.23 -2.99
C PHE A 18 -5.09 1.83 -1.87
N GLU A 19 -5.45 0.57 -1.80
CA GLU A 19 -6.23 0.01 -0.72
C GLU A 19 -5.28 -0.53 0.35
N VAL A 20 -5.21 0.16 1.48
CA VAL A 20 -4.39 -0.20 2.63
C VAL A 20 -5.19 -1.10 3.55
N HIS A 21 -4.78 -2.35 3.67
CA HIS A 21 -5.28 -3.32 4.64
C HIS A 21 -4.33 -3.34 5.82
N HIS A 22 -4.85 -3.01 7.01
CA HIS A 22 -4.14 -3.20 8.26
C HIS A 22 -4.76 -4.39 9.00
N ASP A 23 -3.92 -5.34 9.38
CA ASP A 23 -4.34 -6.47 10.19
C ASP A 23 -4.12 -6.15 11.67
N PRO A 24 -5.17 -6.04 12.50
CA PRO A 24 -5.01 -5.71 13.92
C PRO A 24 -4.31 -6.82 14.71
N ASP A 25 -4.24 -8.04 14.18
CA ASP A 25 -3.52 -9.16 14.78
C ASP A 25 -2.00 -9.10 14.49
N GLN A 26 -1.61 -8.33 13.47
CA GLN A 26 -0.21 -8.08 13.10
C GLN A 26 0.09 -6.58 13.02
N PRO A 27 0.24 -5.90 14.17
CA PRO A 27 0.57 -4.48 14.17
C PRO A 27 1.85 -4.24 13.37
N GLY A 28 1.84 -3.25 12.49
CA GLY A 28 3.00 -2.91 11.66
C GLY A 28 3.15 -3.67 10.34
N VAL A 29 2.25 -4.59 9.98
CA VAL A 29 2.09 -5.04 8.58
C VAL A 29 0.93 -4.30 7.94
N HIS A 30 1.22 -3.60 6.85
CA HIS A 30 0.22 -2.92 6.04
C HIS A 30 0.32 -3.44 4.62
N GLN A 31 -0.73 -4.11 4.15
CA GLN A 31 -0.86 -4.49 2.75
C GLN A 31 -1.40 -3.29 1.97
N LEU A 32 -0.72 -2.86 0.91
CA LEU A 32 -1.20 -1.83 0.01
C LEU A 32 -1.52 -2.47 -1.34
N THR A 33 -2.76 -2.37 -1.80
CA THR A 33 -3.22 -2.90 -3.09
C THR A 33 -3.49 -1.76 -4.04
N TRP A 34 -2.75 -1.66 -5.13
CA TRP A 34 -2.94 -0.67 -6.18
C TRP A 34 -4.15 -1.03 -7.05
N THR A 35 -5.18 -0.19 -7.06
CA THR A 35 -6.45 -0.48 -7.75
C THR A 35 -6.64 0.29 -9.04
N THR A 36 -6.01 1.46 -9.18
CA THR A 36 -6.20 2.34 -10.36
C THR A 36 -5.00 2.44 -11.29
N GLY A 37 -3.87 1.81 -10.95
CA GLY A 37 -2.69 1.81 -11.79
C GLY A 37 -2.83 0.97 -13.07
N PRO A 38 -1.85 1.04 -13.98
CA PRO A 38 -1.80 0.19 -15.17
C PRO A 38 -1.78 -1.31 -14.84
N ASN A 39 -1.34 -1.67 -13.63
CA ASN A 39 -1.39 -3.02 -13.08
C ASN A 39 -2.41 -3.08 -11.92
N ALA A 40 -3.70 -2.96 -12.25
CA ALA A 40 -4.77 -3.13 -11.27
C ALA A 40 -4.68 -4.49 -10.57
N GLY A 41 -4.61 -4.48 -9.24
CA GLY A 41 -4.42 -5.66 -8.41
C GLY A 41 -2.97 -5.91 -7.98
N TYR A 42 -2.04 -5.02 -8.31
CA TYR A 42 -0.67 -5.10 -7.81
C TYR A 42 -0.62 -4.67 -6.34
N GLY A 43 -0.30 -5.60 -5.45
CA GLY A 43 -0.19 -5.33 -4.02
C GLY A 43 1.24 -5.44 -3.52
N PHE A 44 1.65 -4.52 -2.65
CA PHE A 44 2.90 -4.61 -1.91
C PHE A 44 2.65 -4.43 -0.41
N SER A 45 3.37 -5.17 0.41
CA SER A 45 3.25 -5.09 1.86
C SER A 45 4.36 -4.21 2.40
N ILE A 46 4.00 -3.20 3.20
CA ILE A 46 4.95 -2.46 4.03
C ILE A 46 4.92 -3.10 5.41
N ALA A 47 6.05 -3.66 5.82
CA ALA A 47 6.25 -4.13 7.19
C ALA A 47 7.22 -3.19 7.91
N ARG A 48 6.80 -2.62 9.04
CA ARG A 48 7.70 -1.86 9.91
C ARG A 48 8.27 -2.79 10.98
N SER A 49 9.59 -2.89 11.04
CA SER A 49 10.28 -3.69 12.08
C SER A 49 10.06 -3.14 13.50
N ASP A 50 9.67 -1.87 13.62
CA ASP A 50 9.39 -1.20 14.90
C ASP A 50 7.99 -1.53 15.45
N HIS A 51 7.16 -2.26 14.70
CA HIS A 51 5.78 -2.61 15.07
C HIS A 51 4.86 -1.40 15.34
N ALA A 52 5.36 -0.19 15.10
CA ALA A 52 4.63 1.05 15.27
C ALA A 52 3.67 1.28 14.08
N GLU A 53 2.49 1.79 14.39
CA GLU A 53 1.49 2.21 13.40
C GLU A 53 2.15 3.18 12.41
N ILE A 54 2.03 2.88 11.12
CA ILE A 54 2.53 3.75 10.08
C ILE A 54 1.46 4.81 9.83
N GLY A 55 1.82 6.08 10.06
CA GLY A 55 0.95 7.20 9.74
C GLY A 55 0.70 7.33 8.23
N ASP A 56 -0.39 7.99 7.87
CA ASP A 56 -0.81 8.21 6.48
C ASP A 56 0.30 8.86 5.66
N ALA A 57 1.00 9.84 6.24
CA ALA A 57 2.08 10.57 5.59
C ALA A 57 3.25 9.66 5.20
N GLU A 58 3.60 8.68 6.04
CA GLU A 58 4.67 7.73 5.77
C GLU A 58 4.22 6.69 4.73
N LEU A 59 2.96 6.22 4.81
CA LEU A 59 2.37 5.38 3.77
C LEU A 59 2.39 6.07 2.40
N ILE A 60 2.05 7.37 2.35
CA ILE A 60 2.10 8.17 1.12
C ILE A 60 3.54 8.34 0.64
N ALA A 61 4.50 8.61 1.54
CA ALA A 61 5.90 8.74 1.17
C ALA A 61 6.45 7.43 0.58
N GLN A 62 6.24 6.31 1.26
CA GLN A 62 6.62 4.97 0.79
C GLN A 62 5.96 4.62 -0.54
N ALA A 63 4.65 4.88 -0.68
CA ALA A 63 3.94 4.66 -1.94
C ALA A 63 4.45 5.56 -3.06
N ARG A 64 4.84 6.81 -2.76
CA ARG A 64 5.48 7.71 -3.73
C ARG A 64 6.87 7.25 -4.15
N GLU A 65 7.70 6.81 -3.22
CA GLU A 65 9.01 6.25 -3.54
C GLU A 65 8.88 4.97 -4.37
N PHE A 66 7.90 4.13 -4.02
CA PHE A 66 7.53 2.96 -4.81
C PHE A 66 7.10 3.33 -6.23
N LEU A 67 6.20 4.31 -6.39
CA LEU A 67 5.79 4.82 -7.70
C LEU A 67 6.94 5.45 -8.49
N ALA A 68 7.87 6.13 -7.82
CA ALA A 68 9.06 6.72 -8.44
C ALA A 68 10.07 5.65 -8.89
N GLY A 69 10.12 4.51 -8.20
CA GLY A 69 10.92 3.33 -8.58
C GLY A 69 10.23 2.43 -9.60
N ILE A 70 8.92 2.59 -9.80
CA ILE A 70 8.20 1.90 -10.86
C ILE A 70 8.56 2.51 -12.22
N ASP A 71 8.97 1.64 -13.13
CA ASP A 71 9.10 2.02 -14.52
C ASP A 71 7.70 2.18 -15.14
N PRO A 72 7.33 3.38 -15.65
CA PRO A 72 5.98 3.65 -16.15
C PRO A 72 5.64 2.89 -17.43
N ALA A 73 6.62 2.28 -18.12
CA ALA A 73 6.38 1.47 -19.31
C ALA A 73 6.05 0.01 -18.98
N THR A 74 6.49 -0.50 -17.83
CA THR A 74 6.31 -1.89 -17.40
C THR A 74 5.42 -2.02 -16.15
N GLY A 75 5.34 -0.99 -15.32
CA GLY A 75 4.64 -0.98 -14.05
C GLY A 75 5.30 -1.89 -12.98
N PHE A 76 6.58 -2.22 -13.16
CA PHE A 76 7.41 -2.96 -12.20
C PHE A 76 8.49 -2.05 -11.61
N LEU A 77 8.90 -2.34 -10.37
CA LEU A 77 10.12 -1.78 -9.80
C LEU A 77 11.31 -2.18 -10.70
N SER A 78 12.00 -1.20 -11.27
CA SER A 78 13.28 -1.47 -11.92
C SER A 78 14.30 -1.78 -10.82
N GLU A 79 14.84 -3.00 -10.85
CA GLU A 79 15.96 -3.44 -10.01
C GLU A 79 17.24 -2.63 -10.29
#